data_AF-Q1DB63-F1
#
_entry.id   AF-Q1DB63-F1
#
_cell.length_a   1.000
_cell.length_b   1.000
_cell.length_c   1.000
_cell.angle_alpha   90.00
_cell.angle_beta   90.00
_cell.angle_gamma   90.00
#
_symmetry.space_group_name_H-M   'P 1'
#
loop_
_entity.id
_entity.type
_entity.pdbx_description
1 polymer ?
#
loop_
_entity_poly.entity_id
_entity_poly.type
_entity_poly.pdbx_seq_one_letter_code
_entity_poly.pdbx_strand_id
1 'polypeptide(L)'
;MEKTIWGSPAGKKRLAKRLVAMLPAHKTYVEPFAGSAAVLFEKAASDVEAINDADTAIADAYRLIQKLTPAGMAKLKKLPWVGDEKTFKSLFDAKPKGDVERLHRFLYLTHFSYGKLRGRSFSPNGMGVEAKTLARIEQFAPRLKRVKVYSGDYEKVVRKYDGKDTVFFLDPPYPGYNVDVGEGDFDEERFYGVLKSLKGRWLMTYGIRGKLPGMLKGSGFLVKRIRTPRTIAAMRGVGGSSVLTQLLVSNYQPAAKALEGGSDFAVDDWQPEESPDTASFLATMPLLKGVEPDDERYVLGIVLEPETVDAQGDVYSAAEIRQAAHRFMAEFGGLGLMHQMRVNGHVKVLESYLAPVDFNLGEVPVRKGTWLLAVRVLSDELWGRVKDGQLTGFSIGGTARRLPEASPTTEPPPSDTPAADSQPEAA
;
A
#
# COMPACT_ATOMS: atom_id res chain seq x y z
N MET A 1 11.37 2.90 20.61
CA MET A 1 10.31 2.85 21.65
C MET A 1 9.11 2.10 21.12
N GLU A 2 8.52 1.25 21.95
CA GLU A 2 7.19 0.66 21.70
C GLU A 2 6.13 1.76 21.73
N LYS A 3 5.05 1.62 20.95
CA LYS A 3 4.04 2.68 20.72
C LYS A 3 2.60 2.19 20.82
N THR A 4 2.42 0.94 21.21
CA THR A 4 1.10 0.30 21.31
C THR A 4 1.16 -0.77 22.40
N ILE A 5 0.01 -1.12 22.98
CA ILE A 5 -0.08 -2.24 23.92
C ILE A 5 -0.09 -3.57 23.16
N TRP A 6 -0.91 -3.68 22.12
CA TRP A 6 -0.94 -4.80 21.17
C TRP A 6 -0.69 -4.33 19.73
N GLY A 7 -0.50 -5.28 18.81
CA GLY A 7 -0.44 -4.96 17.38
C GLY A 7 -1.82 -5.09 16.75
N SER A 8 -2.15 -4.24 15.79
CA SER A 8 -3.34 -4.38 14.95
C SER A 8 -2.94 -4.65 13.49
N PRO A 9 -3.79 -5.35 12.71
CA PRO A 9 -3.71 -5.34 11.26
C PRO A 9 -3.70 -3.89 10.75
N ALA A 10 -2.90 -3.59 9.72
CA ALA A 10 -2.71 -2.24 9.16
C ALA A 10 -2.32 -1.13 10.18
N GLY A 11 -1.86 -1.51 11.38
CA GLY A 11 -1.59 -0.58 12.46
C GLY A 11 -0.51 0.46 12.14
N LYS A 12 -0.74 1.71 12.54
CA LYS A 12 0.11 2.86 12.22
C LYS A 12 1.37 2.99 13.09
N LYS A 13 1.80 1.93 13.78
CA LYS A 13 2.98 1.97 14.68
C LYS A 13 4.24 2.54 14.02
N ARG A 14 4.54 2.16 12.78
CA ARG A 14 5.72 2.69 12.03
C ARG A 14 5.54 4.15 11.64
N LEU A 15 4.31 4.56 11.35
CA LEU A 15 3.96 5.91 10.91
C LEU A 15 3.67 6.88 12.05
N ALA A 16 3.40 6.38 13.26
CA ALA A 16 2.87 7.18 14.36
C ALA A 16 3.71 8.42 14.64
N LYS A 17 5.05 8.31 14.64
CA LYS A 17 5.93 9.49 14.89
C LYS A 17 5.71 10.59 13.86
N ARG A 18 5.57 10.22 12.58
CA ARG A 18 5.37 11.14 11.47
C ARG A 18 3.97 11.75 11.53
N LEU A 19 2.95 10.92 11.77
CA LEU A 19 1.57 11.37 11.92
C LEU A 19 1.42 12.35 13.10
N VAL A 20 2.06 12.06 14.24
CA VAL A 20 2.07 12.96 15.41
C VAL A 20 2.72 14.31 15.07
N ALA A 21 3.83 14.31 14.31
CA ALA A 21 4.49 15.55 13.90
C ALA A 21 3.62 16.42 12.97
N MET A 22 2.61 15.82 12.31
CA MET A 22 1.67 16.54 11.46
C MET A 22 0.46 17.09 12.24
N LEU A 23 0.21 16.61 13.46
CA LEU A 23 -0.91 17.10 14.27
C LEU A 23 -0.70 18.58 14.65
N PRO A 24 -1.75 19.43 14.57
CA PRO A 24 -1.68 20.81 15.01
C PRO A 24 -1.68 20.89 16.53
N ALA A 25 -1.41 22.05 17.11
CA ALA A 25 -1.67 22.29 18.53
C ALA A 25 -3.16 22.07 18.85
N HIS A 26 -3.46 21.39 19.96
CA HIS A 26 -4.81 20.98 20.35
C HIS A 26 -4.90 20.75 21.86
N LYS A 27 -6.11 20.88 22.42
CA LYS A 27 -6.43 20.52 23.81
C LYS A 27 -7.19 19.19 23.91
N THR A 28 -8.00 18.90 22.89
CA THR A 28 -8.77 17.66 22.80
C THR A 28 -8.24 16.80 21.66
N TYR A 29 -7.97 15.53 21.94
CA TYR A 29 -7.52 14.55 20.96
C TYR A 29 -8.51 13.39 20.87
N VAL A 30 -8.89 13.00 19.65
CA VAL A 30 -9.85 11.92 19.44
C VAL A 30 -9.39 10.97 18.34
N GLU A 31 -9.41 9.66 18.61
CA GLU A 31 -9.27 8.60 17.61
C GLU A 31 -10.56 7.77 17.49
N PRO A 32 -11.42 8.06 16.50
CA PRO A 32 -12.68 7.34 16.32
C PRO A 32 -12.53 5.89 15.84
N PHE A 33 -11.37 5.55 15.27
CA PHE A 33 -11.01 4.25 14.71
C PHE A 33 -9.69 3.77 15.34
N ALA A 34 -9.70 3.54 16.64
CA ALA A 34 -8.48 3.46 17.44
C ALA A 34 -7.59 2.26 17.07
N GLY A 35 -8.17 1.08 16.87
CA GLY A 35 -7.40 -0.16 16.72
C GLY A 35 -6.39 -0.35 17.86
N SER A 36 -5.10 -0.20 17.57
CA SER A 36 -4.01 -0.27 18.56
C SER A 36 -3.63 1.07 19.21
N ALA A 37 -4.32 2.16 18.87
CA ALA A 37 -4.13 3.52 19.37
C ALA A 37 -2.68 4.02 19.27
N ALA A 38 -2.02 3.69 18.15
CA ALA A 38 -0.60 3.95 17.96
C ALA A 38 -0.24 5.43 17.95
N VAL A 39 -1.14 6.29 17.46
CA VAL A 39 -0.90 7.74 17.39
C VAL A 39 -1.11 8.35 18.78
N LEU A 40 -2.15 7.94 19.52
CA LEU A 40 -2.42 8.31 20.91
C LEU A 40 -1.19 8.06 21.79
N PHE A 41 -0.65 6.84 21.78
CA PHE A 41 0.46 6.50 22.67
C PHE A 41 1.79 7.14 22.25
N GLU A 42 1.94 7.55 20.99
CA GLU A 42 3.13 8.26 20.50
C GLU A 42 3.08 9.77 20.77
N LYS A 43 1.90 10.42 20.69
CA LYS A 43 1.80 11.87 20.93
C LYS A 43 2.03 12.22 22.40
N ALA A 44 2.44 13.45 22.68
CA ALA A 44 2.36 14.01 24.03
C ALA A 44 0.91 14.02 24.52
N ALA A 45 0.67 13.89 25.83
CA ALA A 45 -0.69 13.86 26.38
C ALA A 45 -1.41 15.20 26.16
N SER A 46 -2.74 15.13 25.97
CA SER A 46 -3.63 16.31 25.89
C SER A 46 -4.55 16.39 27.12
N ASP A 47 -5.20 17.54 27.32
CA ASP A 47 -6.14 17.75 28.44
C ASP A 47 -7.29 16.75 28.40
N VAL A 48 -7.82 16.52 27.20
CA VAL A 48 -8.87 15.54 26.93
C VAL A 48 -8.43 14.60 25.83
N GLU A 49 -8.46 13.30 26.10
CA GLU A 49 -8.19 12.25 25.12
C GLU A 49 -9.37 11.28 25.06
N ALA A 50 -9.82 10.94 23.87
CA ALA A 50 -10.87 9.96 23.65
C ALA A 50 -10.53 9.00 22.52
N ILE A 51 -10.87 7.73 22.70
CA ILE A 51 -10.76 6.71 21.66
C ILE A 51 -12.10 5.99 21.48
N ASN A 52 -12.36 5.52 20.28
CA ASN A 52 -13.50 4.69 19.93
C ASN A 52 -13.05 3.58 18.97
N ASP A 53 -13.75 2.45 19.00
CA ASP A 53 -13.63 1.43 17.97
C ASP A 53 -15.00 0.77 17.76
N ALA A 54 -15.30 0.41 16.51
CA ALA A 54 -16.50 -0.34 16.18
C ALA A 54 -16.44 -1.77 16.75
N ASP A 55 -15.24 -2.34 16.84
CA ASP A 55 -15.02 -3.62 17.49
C ASP A 55 -15.12 -3.47 19.02
N THR A 56 -16.18 -4.04 19.59
CA THR A 56 -16.46 -3.97 21.02
C THR A 56 -15.38 -4.63 21.87
N ALA A 57 -14.72 -5.68 21.37
CA ALA A 57 -13.66 -6.36 22.11
C ALA A 57 -12.38 -5.51 22.21
N ILE A 58 -12.09 -4.64 21.23
CA ILE A 58 -11.00 -3.65 21.32
C ILE A 58 -11.29 -2.65 22.44
N ALA A 59 -12.48 -2.05 22.43
CA ALA A 59 -12.88 -1.09 23.46
C ALA A 59 -12.91 -1.72 24.87
N ASP A 60 -13.42 -2.95 24.98
CA ASP A 60 -13.48 -3.66 26.25
C ASP A 60 -12.08 -4.02 26.77
N ALA A 61 -11.13 -4.37 25.90
CA ALA A 61 -9.74 -4.59 26.31
C ALA A 61 -9.11 -3.32 26.90
N TYR A 62 -9.30 -2.15 26.28
CA TYR A 62 -8.84 -0.88 26.86
C TYR A 62 -9.49 -0.61 28.23
N ARG A 63 -10.81 -0.81 28.35
CA ARG A 63 -11.53 -0.63 29.63
C ARG A 63 -11.03 -1.59 30.72
N LEU A 64 -10.72 -2.84 30.37
CA LEU A 64 -10.16 -3.82 31.29
C LEU A 64 -8.78 -3.38 31.78
N ILE A 65 -7.94 -2.83 30.89
CA ILE A 65 -6.63 -2.28 31.28
C ILE A 65 -6.79 -1.07 32.19
N GLN A 66 -7.77 -0.18 31.94
CA GLN A 66 -8.05 0.95 32.84
C GLN A 66 -8.42 0.51 34.26
N LYS A 67 -9.16 -0.58 34.37
CA LYS A 67 -9.62 -1.18 35.65
C LYS A 67 -8.56 -2.07 36.32
N LEU A 68 -7.42 -2.31 35.68
CA LEU A 68 -6.43 -3.26 36.18
C LEU A 68 -5.79 -2.76 37.47
N THR A 69 -6.05 -3.46 38.57
CA THR A 69 -5.44 -3.21 39.88
C THR A 69 -4.06 -3.88 39.98
N PRO A 70 -3.21 -3.51 40.95
CA PRO A 70 -1.94 -4.23 41.19
C PRO A 70 -2.14 -5.73 41.40
N ALA A 71 -3.18 -6.13 42.12
CA ALA A 71 -3.53 -7.55 42.30
C ALA A 71 -3.98 -8.20 40.98
N GLY A 72 -4.77 -7.49 40.16
CA GLY A 72 -5.15 -7.94 38.82
C GLY A 72 -3.93 -8.11 37.91
N MET A 73 -2.98 -7.18 37.95
CA MET A 73 -1.71 -7.28 37.21
C MET A 73 -0.87 -8.46 37.69
N ALA A 74 -0.77 -8.69 39.01
CA ALA A 74 -0.07 -9.83 39.57
C ALA A 74 -0.69 -11.17 39.14
N LYS A 75 -2.02 -11.25 39.04
CA LYS A 75 -2.71 -12.41 38.45
C LYS A 75 -2.40 -12.55 36.95
N LEU A 76 -2.49 -11.45 36.20
CA LEU A 76 -2.22 -11.42 34.76
C LEU A 76 -0.80 -11.91 34.42
N LYS A 77 0.20 -11.54 35.22
CA LYS A 77 1.60 -11.99 35.09
C LYS A 77 1.78 -13.50 35.26
N LYS A 78 0.89 -14.17 36.00
CA LYS A 78 0.96 -15.63 36.23
C LYS A 78 0.32 -16.45 35.10
N LEU A 79 -0.39 -15.81 34.17
CA LEU A 79 -1.00 -16.49 33.03
C LEU A 79 0.03 -16.74 31.91
N PRO A 80 -0.23 -17.66 30.97
CA PRO A 80 0.71 -17.97 29.89
C PRO A 80 0.95 -16.79 28.94
N TRP A 81 2.21 -16.42 28.68
CA TRP A 81 2.59 -15.35 27.74
C TRP A 81 3.58 -15.80 26.67
N VAL A 82 3.93 -17.09 26.65
CA VAL A 82 4.72 -17.71 25.59
C VAL A 82 3.76 -18.31 24.57
N GLY A 83 4.04 -18.11 23.28
CA GLY A 83 3.21 -18.62 22.21
C GLY A 83 3.26 -20.14 22.12
N ASP A 84 2.09 -20.75 22.22
CA ASP A 84 1.88 -22.19 22.18
C ASP A 84 0.53 -22.47 21.51
N GLU A 85 0.50 -23.40 20.56
CA GLU A 85 -0.71 -23.67 19.76
C GLU A 85 -1.83 -24.29 20.61
N LYS A 86 -1.48 -25.14 21.58
CA LYS A 86 -2.48 -25.75 22.48
C LYS A 86 -3.14 -24.70 23.36
N THR A 87 -2.34 -23.82 23.96
CA THR A 87 -2.80 -22.68 24.75
C THR A 87 -3.66 -21.75 23.90
N PHE A 88 -3.25 -21.46 22.67
CA PHE A 88 -4.01 -20.64 21.73
C PHE A 88 -5.41 -21.23 21.46
N LYS A 89 -5.50 -22.52 21.10
CA LYS A 89 -6.78 -23.21 20.85
C LYS A 89 -7.67 -23.19 22.09
N SER A 90 -7.09 -23.50 23.26
CA SER A 90 -7.82 -23.46 24.54
C SER A 90 -8.39 -22.08 24.84
N LEU A 91 -7.60 -21.01 24.66
CA LEU A 91 -8.06 -19.63 24.85
C LEU A 91 -9.07 -19.22 23.78
N PHE A 92 -8.94 -19.69 22.54
CA PHE A 92 -9.87 -19.39 21.46
C PHE A 92 -11.29 -19.87 21.81
N ASP A 93 -11.42 -21.09 22.33
CA ASP A 93 -12.71 -21.68 22.71
C ASP A 93 -13.22 -21.20 24.09
N ALA A 94 -12.33 -20.66 24.92
CA ALA A 94 -12.67 -20.20 26.26
C ALA A 94 -13.69 -19.05 26.25
N LYS A 95 -14.62 -19.09 27.20
CA LYS A 95 -15.58 -18.01 27.51
C LYS A 95 -15.37 -17.49 28.94
N PRO A 96 -14.23 -16.85 29.22
CA PRO A 96 -13.89 -16.42 30.58
C PRO A 96 -14.89 -15.41 31.12
N LYS A 97 -15.28 -15.56 32.39
CA LYS A 97 -16.17 -14.62 33.10
C LYS A 97 -15.40 -13.53 33.83
N GLY A 98 -14.16 -13.79 34.26
CA GLY A 98 -13.34 -12.83 35.02
C GLY A 98 -12.62 -11.81 34.15
N ASP A 99 -12.47 -10.59 34.66
CA ASP A 99 -11.88 -9.45 33.94
C ASP A 99 -10.44 -9.71 33.49
N VAL A 100 -9.62 -10.33 34.34
CA VAL A 100 -8.21 -10.63 34.05
C VAL A 100 -8.10 -11.69 32.96
N GLU A 101 -8.93 -12.73 33.01
CA GLU A 101 -8.95 -13.83 32.05
C GLU A 101 -9.50 -13.37 30.70
N ARG A 102 -10.52 -12.49 30.67
CA ARG A 102 -11.01 -11.85 29.44
C ARG A 102 -9.92 -11.01 28.78
N LEU A 103 -9.19 -10.22 29.56
CA LEU A 103 -8.08 -9.40 29.07
C LEU A 103 -6.93 -10.27 28.53
N HIS A 104 -6.53 -11.29 29.29
CA HIS A 104 -5.50 -12.25 28.87
C HIS A 104 -5.86 -12.93 27.56
N ARG A 105 -7.08 -13.49 27.46
CA ARG A 105 -7.58 -14.12 26.22
C ARG A 105 -7.47 -13.17 25.04
N PHE A 106 -7.99 -11.93 25.16
CA PHE A 106 -7.93 -10.95 24.09
C PHE A 106 -6.49 -10.67 23.63
N LEU A 107 -5.60 -10.38 24.58
CA LEU A 107 -4.22 -10.00 24.28
C LEU A 107 -3.39 -11.15 23.70
N TYR A 108 -3.57 -12.36 24.23
CA TYR A 108 -2.90 -13.56 23.75
C TYR A 108 -3.30 -13.87 22.32
N LEU A 109 -4.61 -13.93 22.04
CA LEU A 109 -5.11 -14.18 20.68
C LEU A 109 -4.66 -13.08 19.71
N THR A 110 -4.72 -11.81 20.11
CA THR A 110 -4.25 -10.71 19.25
C THR A 110 -2.76 -10.81 18.90
N HIS A 111 -1.93 -11.25 19.85
CA HIS A 111 -0.50 -11.38 19.63
C HIS A 111 -0.12 -12.58 18.77
N PHE A 112 -0.77 -13.73 19.00
CA PHE A 112 -0.38 -15.01 18.45
C PHE A 112 -1.25 -15.50 17.29
N SER A 113 -2.35 -14.82 16.93
CA SER A 113 -3.11 -15.13 15.71
C SER A 113 -2.31 -14.79 14.44
N TYR A 114 -2.48 -15.59 13.38
CA TYR A 114 -1.98 -15.27 12.05
C TYR A 114 -2.50 -13.90 11.58
N GLY A 115 -1.61 -13.07 11.04
CA GLY A 115 -1.92 -11.71 10.62
C GLY A 115 -2.36 -10.76 11.75
N LYS A 116 -2.35 -11.19 13.03
CA LYS A 116 -2.88 -10.45 14.19
C LYS A 116 -4.38 -10.14 14.12
N LEU A 117 -5.11 -10.93 13.34
CA LEU A 117 -6.53 -10.71 13.04
C LEU A 117 -7.48 -11.25 14.12
N ARG A 118 -6.96 -11.68 15.29
CA ARG A 118 -7.72 -12.47 16.28
C ARG A 118 -8.47 -13.66 15.64
N GLY A 119 -8.00 -14.12 14.47
CA GLY A 119 -8.62 -15.17 13.67
C GLY A 119 -8.35 -16.56 14.24
N ARG A 120 -8.95 -17.58 13.60
CA ARG A 120 -8.96 -18.98 14.08
C ARG A 120 -7.59 -19.69 14.08
N SER A 121 -6.59 -19.14 13.40
CA SER A 121 -5.30 -19.81 13.22
C SER A 121 -4.18 -19.18 14.04
N PHE A 122 -3.41 -20.03 14.73
CA PHE A 122 -2.17 -19.64 15.39
C PHE A 122 -1.10 -19.29 14.35
N SER A 123 -0.26 -18.30 14.65
CA SER A 123 0.87 -17.88 13.83
C SER A 123 2.08 -18.75 14.15
N PRO A 124 2.65 -19.51 13.18
CA PRO A 124 3.84 -20.32 13.42
C PRO A 124 5.04 -19.51 13.94
N ASN A 125 5.17 -18.26 13.50
CA ASN A 125 6.21 -17.33 13.96
C ASN A 125 6.07 -16.95 15.45
N GLY A 126 4.95 -17.27 16.08
CA GLY A 126 4.71 -17.03 17.50
C GLY A 126 5.13 -18.20 18.40
N MET A 127 5.42 -19.38 17.86
CA MET A 127 5.75 -20.57 18.67
C MET A 127 7.01 -20.31 19.51
N GLY A 128 6.90 -20.53 20.83
CA GLY A 128 7.99 -20.33 21.79
C GLY A 128 8.38 -18.87 22.04
N VAL A 129 7.71 -17.91 21.39
CA VAL A 129 8.01 -16.48 21.54
C VAL A 129 7.28 -15.92 22.76
N GLU A 130 8.03 -15.26 23.65
CA GLU A 130 7.44 -14.54 24.79
C GLU A 130 6.89 -13.18 24.35
N ALA A 131 5.62 -12.93 24.68
CA ALA A 131 4.94 -11.69 24.36
C ALA A 131 5.38 -10.55 25.29
N LYS A 132 5.87 -9.45 24.71
CA LYS A 132 6.21 -8.21 25.43
C LYS A 132 4.98 -7.40 25.92
N THR A 133 3.80 -8.00 25.93
CA THR A 133 2.53 -7.32 26.19
C THR A 133 2.45 -6.79 27.62
N LEU A 134 2.93 -7.54 28.61
CA LEU A 134 2.89 -7.14 30.02
C LEU A 134 3.68 -5.84 30.26
N ALA A 135 4.92 -5.77 29.76
CA ALA A 135 5.76 -4.57 29.88
C ALA A 135 5.10 -3.34 29.23
N ARG A 136 4.39 -3.54 28.11
CA ARG A 136 3.66 -2.45 27.44
C ARG A 136 2.43 -2.00 28.23
N ILE A 137 1.72 -2.93 28.89
CA ILE A 137 0.62 -2.56 29.80
C ILE A 137 1.16 -1.69 30.93
N GLU A 138 2.26 -2.09 31.57
CA GLU A 138 2.86 -1.30 32.66
C GLU A 138 3.27 0.10 32.20
N GLN A 139 3.81 0.20 30.99
CA GLN A 139 4.18 1.49 30.39
C GLN A 139 2.97 2.39 30.08
N PHE A 140 1.90 1.83 29.50
CA PHE A 140 0.82 2.65 28.91
C PHE A 140 -0.46 2.74 29.74
N ALA A 141 -0.70 1.80 30.66
CA ALA A 141 -1.90 1.80 31.51
C ALA A 141 -2.07 3.08 32.35
N PRO A 142 -1.00 3.70 32.93
CA PRO A 142 -1.15 4.94 33.68
C PRO A 142 -1.76 6.08 32.85
N ARG A 143 -1.32 6.24 31.60
CA ARG A 143 -1.90 7.23 30.67
C ARG A 143 -3.32 6.85 30.29
N LEU A 144 -3.55 5.57 29.96
CA LEU A 144 -4.86 5.09 29.52
C LEU A 144 -5.96 5.38 30.55
N LYS A 145 -5.67 5.40 31.86
CA LYS A 145 -6.64 5.77 32.91
C LYS A 145 -7.29 7.15 32.71
N ARG A 146 -6.63 8.07 32.00
CA ARG A 146 -7.15 9.41 31.70
C ARG A 146 -7.89 9.51 30.36
N VAL A 147 -7.83 8.46 29.54
CA VAL A 147 -8.44 8.42 28.20
C VAL A 147 -9.88 7.96 28.30
N LYS A 148 -10.79 8.59 27.57
CA LYS A 148 -12.20 8.16 27.51
C LYS A 148 -12.38 7.10 26.43
N VAL A 149 -12.90 5.92 26.78
CA VAL A 149 -13.01 4.78 25.86
C VAL A 149 -14.47 4.50 25.46
N TYR A 150 -14.77 4.72 24.20
CA TYR A 150 -16.07 4.48 23.56
C TYR A 150 -16.04 3.22 22.69
N SER A 151 -17.22 2.75 22.30
CA SER A 151 -17.36 1.66 21.34
C SER A 151 -18.60 1.87 20.47
N GLY A 152 -18.50 1.45 19.21
CA GLY A 152 -19.56 1.51 18.22
C GLY A 152 -19.26 2.52 17.10
N ASP A 153 -20.33 3.06 16.51
CA ASP A 153 -20.25 3.98 15.37
C ASP A 153 -19.39 5.23 15.66
N TYR A 154 -18.48 5.52 14.73
CA TYR A 154 -17.50 6.60 14.86
C TYR A 154 -18.14 7.99 14.94
N GLU A 155 -19.29 8.22 14.28
CA GLU A 155 -19.86 9.56 14.16
C GLU A 155 -20.28 10.07 15.53
N LYS A 156 -20.81 9.21 16.40
CA LYS A 156 -21.23 9.59 17.76
C LYS A 156 -20.09 10.24 18.55
N VAL A 157 -18.89 9.64 18.51
CA VAL A 157 -17.73 10.20 19.23
C VAL A 157 -17.19 11.45 18.52
N VAL A 158 -17.20 11.46 17.19
CA VAL A 158 -16.75 12.62 16.42
C VAL A 158 -17.60 13.85 16.74
N ARG A 159 -18.93 13.72 16.66
CA ARG A 159 -19.88 14.81 16.95
C ARG A 159 -19.79 15.29 18.39
N LYS A 160 -19.60 14.36 19.34
CA LYS A 160 -19.50 14.67 20.77
C LYS A 160 -18.31 15.60 21.10
N TYR A 161 -17.20 15.46 20.37
CA TYR A 161 -15.98 16.20 20.65
C TYR A 161 -15.65 17.27 19.60
N ASP A 162 -16.50 17.46 18.59
CA ASP A 162 -16.24 18.43 17.52
C ASP A 162 -16.21 19.87 18.05
N GLY A 163 -15.09 20.54 17.82
CA GLY A 163 -14.81 21.87 18.37
C GLY A 163 -13.46 22.40 17.92
N LYS A 164 -13.29 23.73 18.04
CA LYS A 164 -12.10 24.45 17.53
C LYS A 164 -10.75 23.99 18.13
N ASP A 165 -10.77 23.47 19.35
CA ASP A 165 -9.58 23.02 20.08
C ASP A 165 -9.37 21.50 19.99
N THR A 166 -10.16 20.83 19.14
CA THR A 166 -10.11 19.38 18.92
C THR A 166 -9.32 19.05 17.67
N VAL A 167 -8.45 18.04 17.78
CA VAL A 167 -7.95 17.32 16.61
C VAL A 167 -8.41 15.87 16.61
N PHE A 168 -8.85 15.40 15.44
CA PHE A 168 -9.16 14.00 15.17
C PHE A 168 -8.03 13.34 14.38
N PHE A 169 -7.65 12.13 14.76
CA PHE A 169 -6.92 11.22 13.87
C PHE A 169 -7.86 10.12 13.38
N LEU A 170 -8.03 10.05 12.05
CA LEU A 170 -9.00 9.20 11.39
C LEU A 170 -8.26 8.13 10.58
N ASP A 171 -8.50 6.87 10.91
CA ASP A 171 -7.94 5.73 10.17
C ASP A 171 -9.04 4.69 9.92
N PRO A 172 -10.07 5.05 9.15
CA PRO A 172 -11.18 4.15 8.88
C PRO A 172 -10.72 2.95 8.05
N PRO A 173 -11.55 1.90 7.97
CA PRO A 173 -11.28 0.72 7.14
C PRO A 173 -11.08 1.06 5.65
N TYR A 174 -10.20 0.31 4.97
CA TYR A 174 -9.88 0.54 3.55
C TYR A 174 -10.57 -0.49 2.65
N PRO A 175 -11.37 -0.06 1.65
CA PRO A 175 -11.96 -0.95 0.66
C PRO A 175 -10.93 -1.79 -0.08
N GLY A 176 -11.20 -3.08 -0.24
CA GLY A 176 -10.38 -4.00 -1.05
C GLY A 176 -9.01 -4.35 -0.47
N TYR A 177 -8.77 -4.08 0.82
CA TYR A 177 -7.63 -4.57 1.60
C TYR A 177 -8.02 -5.72 2.54
N ASN A 178 -9.15 -6.37 2.26
CA ASN A 178 -9.80 -7.32 3.15
C ASN A 178 -8.90 -8.48 3.56
N VAL A 179 -8.67 -8.53 4.86
CA VAL A 179 -8.35 -9.73 5.61
C VAL A 179 -9.51 -9.94 6.57
N ASP A 180 -10.59 -10.60 6.11
CA ASP A 180 -11.72 -11.11 6.90
C ASP A 180 -12.00 -10.40 8.24
N VAL A 181 -12.16 -9.08 8.22
CA VAL A 181 -12.74 -8.33 9.33
C VAL A 181 -14.14 -7.96 8.84
N GLY A 182 -15.15 -8.61 9.42
CA GLY A 182 -16.54 -8.43 9.02
C GLY A 182 -16.91 -6.95 9.09
N GLU A 183 -17.14 -6.35 7.94
CA GLU A 183 -17.71 -5.02 7.81
C GLU A 183 -18.97 -5.15 6.98
N GLY A 184 -20.10 -4.75 7.56
CA GLY A 184 -21.12 -4.11 6.75
C GLY A 184 -20.47 -2.87 6.13
N ASP A 185 -20.63 -2.69 4.83
CA ASP A 185 -19.90 -1.73 4.02
C ASP A 185 -19.69 -0.39 4.75
N PHE A 186 -18.44 -0.03 5.03
CA PHE A 186 -18.10 1.28 5.55
C PHE A 186 -18.60 2.34 4.56
N ASP A 187 -19.59 3.13 4.98
CA ASP A 187 -20.22 4.14 4.14
C ASP A 187 -19.28 5.35 3.95
N GLU A 188 -18.52 5.30 2.84
CA GLU A 188 -17.58 6.36 2.43
C GLU A 188 -18.26 7.71 2.18
N GLU A 189 -19.51 7.72 1.70
CA GLU A 189 -20.25 8.94 1.38
C GLU A 189 -20.73 9.64 2.66
N ARG A 190 -21.31 8.88 3.59
CA ARG A 190 -21.64 9.37 4.93
C ARG A 190 -20.39 9.90 5.63
N PHE A 191 -19.29 9.16 5.57
CA PHE A 191 -18.04 9.58 6.19
C PHE A 191 -17.50 10.87 5.60
N TYR A 192 -17.52 11.02 4.27
CA TYR A 192 -17.15 12.27 3.61
C TYR A 192 -18.04 13.45 4.03
N GLY A 193 -19.35 13.23 4.17
CA GLY A 193 -20.29 14.22 4.72
C GLY A 193 -19.94 14.65 6.14
N VAL A 194 -19.49 13.72 6.98
CA VAL A 194 -18.96 14.03 8.32
C VAL A 194 -17.72 14.91 8.20
N LEU A 195 -16.71 14.52 7.42
CA LEU A 195 -15.44 15.27 7.26
C LEU A 195 -15.67 16.73 6.87
N LYS A 196 -16.59 16.99 5.94
CA LYS A 196 -16.95 18.34 5.47
C LYS A 196 -17.61 19.22 6.53
N SER A 197 -18.26 18.62 7.52
CA SER A 197 -19.03 19.35 8.53
C SER A 197 -18.27 19.58 9.83
N LEU A 198 -17.06 19.04 9.98
CA LEU A 198 -16.26 19.17 11.20
C LEU A 198 -15.70 20.59 11.37
N LYS A 199 -15.86 21.12 12.58
CA LYS A 199 -15.24 22.38 13.03
C LYS A 199 -13.82 22.17 13.53
N GLY A 200 -13.55 21.00 14.12
CA GLY A 200 -12.25 20.58 14.57
C GLY A 200 -11.30 20.25 13.42
N ARG A 201 -10.01 20.27 13.74
CA ARG A 201 -8.98 19.86 12.78
C ARG A 201 -8.93 18.34 12.69
N TRP A 202 -8.61 17.78 11.54
CA TRP A 202 -8.46 16.34 11.41
C TRP A 202 -7.34 15.95 10.46
N LEU A 203 -6.69 14.84 10.79
CA LEU A 203 -5.71 14.16 9.96
C LEU A 203 -6.21 12.75 9.70
N MET A 204 -6.21 12.34 8.44
CA MET A 204 -6.71 11.04 8.00
C MET A 204 -5.64 10.28 7.23
N THR A 205 -5.59 8.97 7.45
CA THR A 205 -4.94 8.03 6.52
C THR A 205 -5.98 7.16 5.84
N TYR A 206 -5.87 7.00 4.52
CA TYR A 206 -6.83 6.20 3.75
C TYR A 206 -6.17 5.37 2.63
N GLY A 207 -6.90 4.37 2.11
CA GLY A 207 -6.51 3.67 0.89
C GLY A 207 -6.63 4.56 -0.35
N ILE A 208 -6.06 4.11 -1.48
CA ILE A 208 -6.23 4.74 -2.80
C ILE A 208 -7.39 4.13 -3.61
N ARG A 209 -8.17 3.22 -2.99
CA ARG A 209 -9.31 2.52 -3.59
C ARG A 209 -10.60 2.97 -2.90
N GLY A 210 -11.75 2.69 -3.52
CA GLY A 210 -13.07 3.11 -3.02
C GLY A 210 -13.54 4.41 -3.65
N LYS A 211 -14.70 4.89 -3.20
CA LYS A 211 -15.32 6.14 -3.64
C LYS A 211 -14.68 7.37 -3.00
N LEU A 212 -14.16 7.25 -1.76
CA LEU A 212 -13.66 8.38 -0.99
C LEU A 212 -12.50 9.13 -1.68
N PRO A 213 -11.48 8.47 -2.28
CA PRO A 213 -10.46 9.17 -3.05
C PRO A 213 -11.07 10.10 -4.09
N GLY A 214 -12.01 9.62 -4.91
CA GLY A 214 -12.67 10.45 -5.92
C GLY A 214 -13.37 11.67 -5.34
N MET A 215 -14.06 11.52 -4.21
CA MET A 215 -14.75 12.62 -3.51
C MET A 215 -13.80 13.66 -2.88
N LEU A 216 -12.56 13.28 -2.57
CA LEU A 216 -11.55 14.20 -2.05
C LEU A 216 -11.04 15.18 -3.13
N LYS A 217 -11.24 14.88 -4.41
CA LYS A 217 -10.89 15.78 -5.52
C LYS A 217 -11.70 17.07 -5.41
N GLY A 218 -11.01 18.22 -5.42
CA GLY A 218 -11.67 19.53 -5.33
C GLY A 218 -12.37 19.82 -3.99
N SER A 219 -12.16 18.99 -2.97
CA SER A 219 -12.76 19.17 -1.64
C SER A 219 -12.24 20.39 -0.87
N GLY A 220 -11.12 20.98 -1.32
CA GLY A 220 -10.38 22.01 -0.59
C GLY A 220 -9.53 21.47 0.57
N PHE A 221 -9.57 20.16 0.82
CA PHE A 221 -8.67 19.52 1.78
C PHE A 221 -7.27 19.36 1.18
N LEU A 222 -6.26 19.35 2.07
CA LEU A 222 -4.93 18.92 1.68
C LEU A 222 -4.97 17.41 1.45
N VAL A 223 -4.56 16.96 0.26
CA VAL A 223 -4.46 15.54 -0.09
C VAL A 223 -3.04 15.24 -0.56
N LYS A 224 -2.36 14.37 0.17
CA LYS A 224 -1.02 13.88 -0.16
C LYS A 224 -1.04 12.37 -0.33
N ARG A 225 -0.14 11.87 -1.16
CA ARG A 225 0.14 10.44 -1.30
C ARG A 225 1.32 10.09 -0.41
N ILE A 226 1.18 9.04 0.41
CA ILE A 226 2.29 8.50 1.21
C ILE A 226 2.62 7.08 0.75
N ARG A 227 3.92 6.80 0.66
CA ARG A 227 4.46 5.50 0.24
C ARG A 227 5.29 4.91 1.37
N THR A 228 4.90 3.72 1.85
CA THR A 228 5.56 3.07 3.00
C THR A 228 5.99 1.65 2.67
N PRO A 229 7.18 1.18 3.10
CA PRO A 229 7.57 -0.21 2.91
C PRO A 229 6.61 -1.19 3.61
N ARG A 230 6.15 -2.22 2.89
CA ARG A 230 5.31 -3.30 3.46
C ARG A 230 6.14 -4.15 4.43
N THR A 231 5.53 -4.54 5.55
CA THR A 231 6.08 -5.49 6.53
C THR A 231 5.98 -6.94 6.11
N ILE A 232 5.01 -7.27 5.26
CA ILE A 232 4.85 -8.62 4.74
C ILE A 232 5.84 -8.72 3.60
N ALA A 233 6.93 -9.47 3.79
CA ALA A 233 7.71 -9.96 2.65
C ALA A 233 6.69 -10.56 1.69
N ALA A 234 6.62 -10.05 0.46
CA ALA A 234 5.77 -10.63 -0.57
C ALA A 234 5.97 -12.15 -0.50
N MET A 235 4.88 -12.91 -0.33
CA MET A 235 4.98 -14.37 -0.33
C MET A 235 5.85 -14.76 -1.51
N ARG A 236 6.94 -15.50 -1.28
CA ARG A 236 7.83 -15.95 -2.35
C ARG A 236 6.95 -16.55 -3.46
N GLY A 237 7.01 -15.98 -4.67
CA GLY A 237 6.21 -16.40 -5.83
C GLY A 237 4.94 -15.60 -6.12
N VAL A 238 4.53 -14.65 -5.27
CA VAL A 238 3.42 -13.72 -5.53
C VAL A 238 3.97 -12.30 -5.55
N GLY A 239 4.65 -11.94 -6.64
CA GLY A 239 5.25 -10.62 -6.83
C GLY A 239 4.29 -9.51 -6.41
N GLY A 240 4.60 -8.82 -5.31
CA GLY A 240 3.83 -7.73 -4.73
C GLY A 240 4.73 -6.51 -4.57
N SER A 241 4.17 -5.30 -4.74
CA SER A 241 4.93 -4.08 -4.46
C SER A 241 5.47 -4.12 -3.02
N SER A 242 6.77 -3.87 -2.86
CA SER A 242 7.41 -3.70 -1.56
C SER A 242 6.91 -2.47 -0.80
N VAL A 243 6.03 -1.68 -1.41
CA VAL A 243 5.51 -0.41 -0.91
C VAL A 243 3.97 -0.43 -0.87
N LEU A 244 3.41 0.06 0.23
CA LEU A 244 2.00 0.38 0.42
C LEU A 244 1.78 1.86 0.16
N THR A 245 0.96 2.16 -0.86
CA THR A 245 0.51 3.51 -1.19
C THR A 245 -0.79 3.82 -0.46
N GLN A 246 -0.81 4.93 0.26
CA GLN A 246 -1.97 5.42 1.01
C GLN A 246 -2.14 6.92 0.76
N LEU A 247 -3.32 7.44 1.10
CA LEU A 247 -3.57 8.87 1.17
C LEU A 247 -3.34 9.36 2.60
N LEU A 248 -2.79 10.57 2.68
CA LEU A 248 -2.71 11.38 3.89
C LEU A 248 -3.52 12.65 3.62
N VAL A 249 -4.53 12.92 4.43
CA VAL A 249 -5.52 13.95 4.14
C VAL A 249 -5.80 14.79 5.38
N SER A 250 -5.94 16.11 5.21
CA SER A 250 -6.30 17.00 6.33
C SER A 250 -7.11 18.22 5.88
N ASN A 251 -7.92 18.77 6.79
CA ASN A 251 -8.60 20.06 6.61
C ASN A 251 -7.77 21.29 7.07
N TYR A 252 -6.47 21.10 7.30
CA TYR A 252 -5.51 22.14 7.63
C TYR A 252 -4.18 21.81 6.95
N GLN A 253 -3.27 22.79 6.92
CA GLN A 253 -1.90 22.60 6.42
C GLN A 253 -0.98 22.15 7.57
N PRO A 254 -0.45 20.91 7.57
CA PRO A 254 0.61 20.52 8.50
C PRO A 254 1.88 21.34 8.28
N ALA A 255 2.74 21.41 9.30
CA ALA A 255 4.04 22.08 9.17
C ALA A 255 4.86 21.47 8.03
N ALA A 256 5.50 22.29 7.20
CA ALA A 256 6.28 21.84 6.03
C ALA A 256 7.32 20.77 6.40
N LYS A 257 8.04 20.97 7.52
CA LYS A 257 9.00 20.01 8.05
C LYS A 257 8.40 18.64 8.41
N ALA A 258 7.12 18.58 8.76
CA ALA A 258 6.44 17.31 9.01
C ALA A 258 6.08 16.57 7.71
N LEU A 259 6.01 17.28 6.59
CA LEU A 259 5.76 16.75 5.25
C LEU A 259 7.06 16.45 4.48
N GLU A 260 8.22 16.91 4.97
CA GLU A 260 9.53 16.55 4.39
C GLU A 260 9.72 15.02 4.45
N GLY A 261 9.80 14.42 3.26
CA GLY A 261 9.99 12.99 3.09
C GLY A 261 11.39 12.52 3.53
N GLY A 262 11.52 11.20 3.69
CA GLY A 262 12.82 10.53 3.77
C GLY A 262 12.79 9.27 2.89
N SER A 263 13.90 8.53 2.77
CA SER A 263 14.00 7.33 1.92
C SER A 263 12.84 6.34 2.09
N ASP A 264 12.32 6.23 3.32
CA ASP A 264 11.32 5.22 3.71
C ASP A 264 9.89 5.79 3.80
N PHE A 265 9.69 7.06 3.41
CA PHE A 265 8.40 7.75 3.48
C PHE A 265 8.43 8.94 2.51
N ALA A 266 8.02 8.67 1.28
CA ALA A 266 7.79 9.73 0.30
C ALA A 266 6.40 10.31 0.51
N VAL A 267 6.32 11.64 0.47
CA VAL A 267 5.08 12.41 0.50
C VAL A 267 5.01 13.18 -0.81
N ASP A 268 4.04 12.85 -1.65
CA ASP A 268 3.86 13.46 -2.96
C ASP A 268 2.49 14.15 -3.03
N ASP A 269 2.35 15.14 -3.91
CA ASP A 269 1.03 15.65 -4.26
C ASP A 269 0.18 14.54 -4.85
N TRP A 270 -1.05 14.42 -4.35
CA TRP A 270 -1.99 13.46 -4.91
C TRP A 270 -2.77 14.11 -6.04
N GLN A 271 -2.39 13.78 -7.27
CA GLN A 271 -3.27 13.95 -8.42
C GLN A 271 -4.06 12.64 -8.59
N PRO A 272 -5.40 12.65 -8.45
CA PRO A 272 -6.20 11.58 -9.00
C PRO A 272 -6.02 11.65 -10.52
N GLU A 273 -5.21 10.75 -11.07
CA GLU A 273 -5.29 10.49 -12.50
C GLU A 273 -6.74 10.12 -12.83
N GLU A 274 -7.20 10.58 -13.98
CA GLU A 274 -8.57 10.36 -14.44
C GLU A 274 -8.94 8.88 -14.35
N SER A 275 -10.24 8.60 -14.17
CA SER A 275 -10.75 7.23 -14.23
C SER A 275 -10.14 6.55 -15.47
N PRO A 276 -9.71 5.27 -15.40
CA PRO A 276 -9.21 4.54 -16.57
C PRO A 276 -10.19 4.47 -17.76
N ASP A 277 -11.39 5.02 -17.61
CA ASP A 277 -12.43 5.17 -18.63
C ASP A 277 -12.25 6.40 -19.55
N THR A 278 -11.36 7.35 -19.25
CA THR A 278 -11.15 8.55 -20.08
C THR A 278 -9.72 8.71 -20.64
N ALA A 279 -8.81 7.80 -20.32
CA ALA A 279 -7.47 7.83 -20.91
C ALA A 279 -7.52 7.48 -22.41
N SER A 280 -7.36 8.47 -23.28
CA SER A 280 -7.12 8.26 -24.70
C SER A 280 -5.78 7.55 -24.89
N PHE A 281 -5.77 6.44 -25.65
CA PHE A 281 -4.55 5.70 -25.96
C PHE A 281 -3.51 6.60 -26.65
N LEU A 282 -2.29 6.62 -26.13
CA LEU A 282 -1.16 7.35 -26.74
C LEU A 282 -0.51 6.56 -27.89
N ALA A 283 -0.75 5.26 -28.00
CA ALA A 283 -0.40 4.43 -29.15
C ALA A 283 -1.21 3.12 -29.15
N THR A 284 -1.45 2.57 -30.35
CA THR A 284 -2.07 1.25 -30.57
C THR A 284 -1.01 0.24 -30.99
N MET A 285 -0.87 -0.85 -30.24
CA MET A 285 -0.10 -2.02 -30.68
C MET A 285 -1.08 -3.11 -31.17
N PRO A 286 -0.63 -4.16 -31.89
CA PRO A 286 -1.50 -5.27 -32.25
C PRO A 286 -1.64 -6.26 -31.09
N LEU A 287 -2.86 -6.54 -30.65
CA LEU A 287 -3.15 -7.77 -29.89
C LEU A 287 -3.56 -8.86 -30.87
N LEU A 288 -2.92 -10.01 -30.75
CA LEU A 288 -3.28 -11.17 -31.57
C LEU A 288 -4.22 -12.06 -30.77
N LYS A 289 -5.47 -12.12 -31.25
CA LYS A 289 -6.55 -12.89 -30.65
C LYS A 289 -6.55 -14.29 -31.25
N GLY A 290 -6.59 -15.33 -30.41
CA GLY A 290 -7.01 -16.64 -30.88
C GLY A 290 -8.51 -16.58 -31.18
N VAL A 291 -8.92 -16.88 -32.41
CA VAL A 291 -10.33 -16.88 -32.81
C VAL A 291 -10.70 -18.29 -33.25
N GLU A 292 -11.15 -19.14 -32.31
CA GLU A 292 -11.87 -20.41 -32.58
C GLU A 292 -12.52 -20.97 -31.27
N PRO A 293 -13.42 -21.99 -31.31
CA PRO A 293 -14.73 -22.02 -30.60
C PRO A 293 -14.71 -22.09 -29.08
N ASP A 294 -13.58 -22.49 -28.49
CA ASP A 294 -13.37 -22.49 -27.05
C ASP A 294 -12.57 -21.23 -26.71
N ASP A 295 -13.26 -20.13 -26.44
CA ASP A 295 -12.68 -18.82 -26.12
C ASP A 295 -11.73 -18.91 -24.91
N GLU A 296 -10.48 -19.30 -25.14
CA GLU A 296 -9.45 -19.56 -24.12
C GLU A 296 -8.98 -18.28 -23.42
N ARG A 297 -9.46 -17.12 -23.90
CA ARG A 297 -9.09 -15.77 -23.43
C ARG A 297 -7.59 -15.54 -23.44
N TYR A 298 -6.92 -16.13 -24.43
CA TYR A 298 -5.49 -16.02 -24.67
C TYR A 298 -5.19 -14.74 -25.44
N VAL A 299 -4.22 -13.97 -24.96
CA VAL A 299 -3.73 -12.74 -25.58
C VAL A 299 -2.22 -12.79 -25.66
N LEU A 300 -1.69 -12.72 -26.88
CA LEU A 300 -0.26 -12.53 -27.13
C LEU A 300 -0.05 -11.12 -27.70
N GLY A 301 0.94 -10.42 -27.16
CA GLY A 301 1.27 -9.07 -27.57
C GLY A 301 2.76 -8.76 -27.43
N ILE A 302 3.19 -7.77 -28.20
CA ILE A 302 4.52 -7.18 -28.11
C ILE A 302 4.56 -6.22 -26.91
N VAL A 303 5.58 -6.33 -26.07
CA VAL A 303 5.83 -5.41 -24.96
C VAL A 303 6.82 -4.33 -25.37
N LEU A 304 7.95 -4.73 -25.96
CA LEU A 304 8.99 -3.84 -26.50
C LEU A 304 9.63 -4.49 -27.73
N GLU A 305 9.88 -3.68 -28.75
CA GLU A 305 10.60 -4.07 -29.96
C GLU A 305 11.97 -3.34 -30.03
N PRO A 306 13.07 -4.05 -30.35
CA PRO A 306 14.39 -3.47 -30.47
C PRO A 306 14.46 -2.38 -31.53
N GLU A 307 15.14 -1.28 -31.18
CA GLU A 307 15.44 -0.17 -32.08
C GLU A 307 14.17 0.46 -32.72
N THR A 308 13.02 0.28 -32.08
CA THR A 308 11.74 0.90 -32.43
C THR A 308 11.38 1.92 -31.35
N VAL A 309 10.92 3.10 -31.76
CA VAL A 309 10.43 4.14 -30.86
C VAL A 309 9.14 3.66 -30.21
N ASP A 310 9.09 3.65 -28.88
CA ASP A 310 7.92 3.25 -28.11
C ASP A 310 6.90 4.41 -27.96
N ALA A 311 5.80 4.14 -27.24
CA ALA A 311 4.74 5.12 -27.01
C ALA A 311 5.18 6.33 -26.15
N GLN A 312 6.34 6.26 -25.50
CA GLN A 312 6.93 7.28 -24.64
C GLN A 312 8.07 8.04 -25.34
N GLY A 313 8.32 7.74 -26.61
CA GLY A 313 9.40 8.31 -27.42
C GLY A 313 10.78 7.74 -27.09
N ASP A 314 10.86 6.64 -26.35
CA ASP A 314 12.10 5.98 -25.98
C ASP A 314 12.44 4.87 -26.99
N VAL A 315 13.73 4.62 -27.18
CA VAL A 315 14.25 3.52 -27.99
C VAL A 315 15.07 2.61 -27.09
N TYR A 316 14.88 1.30 -27.22
CA TYR A 316 15.62 0.31 -26.45
C TYR A 316 16.40 -0.63 -27.35
N SER A 317 17.63 -0.94 -26.95
CA SER A 317 18.41 -2.00 -27.58
C SER A 317 17.87 -3.39 -27.22
N ALA A 318 18.14 -4.38 -28.06
CA ALA A 318 17.81 -5.78 -27.75
C ALA A 318 18.38 -6.27 -26.40
N ALA A 319 19.52 -5.72 -25.96
CA ALA A 319 20.13 -6.04 -24.68
C ALA A 319 19.34 -5.47 -23.48
N GLU A 320 18.85 -4.24 -23.59
CA GLU A 320 18.01 -3.61 -22.57
C GLU A 320 16.65 -4.29 -22.46
N ILE A 321 16.05 -4.63 -23.61
CA ILE A 321 14.80 -5.40 -23.66
C ILE A 321 14.98 -6.77 -22.99
N ARG A 322 16.09 -7.47 -23.27
CA ARG A 322 16.41 -8.74 -22.60
C ARG A 322 16.50 -8.59 -21.08
N GLN A 323 17.19 -7.56 -20.59
CA GLN A 323 17.30 -7.31 -19.15
C GLN A 323 15.93 -7.00 -18.54
N ALA A 324 15.12 -6.17 -19.20
CA ALA A 324 13.78 -5.83 -18.76
C ALA A 324 12.87 -7.06 -18.68
N ALA A 325 12.85 -7.90 -19.73
CA ALA A 325 12.04 -9.11 -19.79
C ALA A 325 12.42 -10.13 -18.70
N HIS A 326 13.72 -10.35 -18.48
CA HIS A 326 14.20 -11.27 -17.45
C HIS A 326 13.91 -10.74 -16.05
N ARG A 327 14.14 -9.44 -15.81
CA ARG A 327 13.85 -8.81 -14.52
C ARG A 327 12.36 -8.84 -14.20
N PHE A 328 11.51 -8.61 -15.21
CA PHE A 328 10.06 -8.76 -15.07
C PHE A 328 9.71 -10.14 -14.52
N MET A 329 10.23 -11.22 -15.13
CA MET A 329 9.95 -12.58 -14.68
C MET A 329 10.55 -12.91 -13.31
N ALA A 330 11.75 -12.41 -13.01
CA ALA A 330 12.43 -12.69 -11.74
C ALA A 330 11.83 -11.95 -10.54
N GLU A 331 11.41 -10.70 -10.72
CA GLU A 331 11.09 -9.79 -9.60
C GLU A 331 9.62 -9.34 -9.56
N PHE A 332 8.91 -9.34 -10.70
CA PHE A 332 7.61 -8.67 -10.81
C PHE A 332 6.45 -9.62 -11.15
N GLY A 333 6.51 -10.29 -12.30
CA GLY A 333 5.59 -11.36 -12.73
C GLY A 333 4.10 -11.00 -12.72
N GLY A 334 3.76 -9.71 -12.82
CA GLY A 334 2.39 -9.22 -12.66
C GLY A 334 2.06 -8.04 -13.56
N LEU A 335 0.82 -7.98 -14.03
CA LEU A 335 0.34 -6.93 -14.92
C LEU A 335 -0.46 -5.86 -14.18
N GLY A 336 -0.32 -4.62 -14.64
CA GLY A 336 -1.18 -3.50 -14.30
C GLY A 336 -2.06 -3.12 -15.49
N LEU A 337 -3.32 -2.79 -15.24
CA LEU A 337 -4.14 -2.06 -16.20
C LEU A 337 -3.70 -0.59 -16.17
N MET A 338 -3.26 -0.07 -17.31
CA MET A 338 -2.83 1.33 -17.50
C MET A 338 -1.81 1.83 -16.47
N HIS A 339 -0.87 0.98 -16.03
CA HIS A 339 0.12 1.30 -14.98
C HIS A 339 -0.46 1.67 -13.59
N GLN A 340 -1.78 1.59 -13.42
CA GLN A 340 -2.48 2.08 -12.23
C GLN A 340 -2.96 0.93 -11.33
N MET A 341 -3.63 -0.08 -11.91
CA MET A 341 -4.27 -1.15 -11.13
C MET A 341 -3.69 -2.53 -11.43
N ARG A 342 -3.12 -3.21 -10.43
CA ARG A 342 -2.71 -4.61 -10.62
C ARG A 342 -3.92 -5.51 -10.85
N VAL A 343 -3.89 -6.25 -11.96
CA VAL A 343 -4.96 -7.16 -12.39
C VAL A 343 -4.56 -8.64 -12.24
N ASN A 344 -3.59 -8.98 -11.38
CA ASN A 344 -3.06 -10.35 -11.21
C ASN A 344 -4.10 -11.42 -10.78
N GLY A 345 -5.29 -11.01 -10.30
CA GLY A 345 -6.45 -11.88 -10.05
C GLY A 345 -7.40 -12.01 -11.25
N HIS A 346 -7.30 -11.11 -12.22
CA HIS A 346 -8.12 -11.03 -13.42
C HIS A 346 -7.34 -11.36 -14.70
N VAL A 347 -6.02 -11.45 -14.65
CA VAL A 347 -5.12 -11.79 -15.75
C VAL A 347 -3.95 -12.63 -15.21
N LYS A 348 -3.57 -13.68 -15.93
CA LYS A 348 -2.41 -14.54 -15.61
C LYS A 348 -1.39 -14.51 -16.73
N VAL A 349 -0.12 -14.29 -16.40
CA VAL A 349 0.98 -14.51 -17.35
C VAL A 349 1.07 -16.01 -17.63
N LEU A 350 1.06 -16.37 -18.90
CA LEU A 350 1.28 -17.73 -19.37
C LEU A 350 2.73 -17.88 -19.86
N GLU A 351 3.19 -16.92 -20.66
CA GLU A 351 4.49 -16.99 -21.33
C GLU A 351 5.13 -15.59 -21.36
N SER A 352 6.46 -15.55 -21.28
CA SER A 352 7.26 -14.35 -21.47
C SER A 352 8.58 -14.77 -22.10
N TYR A 353 8.83 -14.35 -23.34
CA TYR A 353 10.03 -14.75 -24.06
C TYR A 353 10.52 -13.68 -25.04
N LEU A 354 11.78 -13.83 -25.44
CA LEU A 354 12.42 -12.99 -26.44
C LEU A 354 12.37 -13.72 -27.77
N ALA A 355 11.92 -13.04 -28.83
CA ALA A 355 11.93 -13.56 -30.19
C ALA A 355 13.34 -14.06 -30.57
N PRO A 356 13.53 -15.36 -30.84
CA PRO A 356 14.87 -15.92 -31.07
C PRO A 356 15.42 -15.58 -32.47
N VAL A 357 14.52 -15.32 -33.41
CA VAL A 357 14.76 -14.96 -34.81
C VAL A 357 13.70 -13.94 -35.25
N ASP A 358 13.86 -13.38 -36.45
CA ASP A 358 12.79 -12.63 -37.10
C ASP A 358 11.71 -13.62 -37.57
N PHE A 359 10.44 -13.32 -37.31
CA PHE A 359 9.32 -14.12 -37.80
C PHE A 359 8.05 -13.28 -37.92
N ASN A 360 7.04 -13.79 -38.62
CA ASN A 360 5.73 -13.17 -38.67
C ASN A 360 4.79 -13.90 -37.70
N LEU A 361 4.09 -13.12 -36.88
CA LEU A 361 3.05 -13.61 -35.99
C LEU A 361 1.70 -13.15 -36.56
N GLY A 362 1.08 -14.03 -37.37
CA GLY A 362 -0.01 -13.62 -38.26
C GLY A 362 0.51 -12.64 -39.33
N GLU A 363 -0.14 -11.48 -39.43
CA GLU A 363 0.27 -10.38 -40.33
C GLU A 363 1.28 -9.41 -39.68
N VAL A 364 1.62 -9.60 -38.41
CA VAL A 364 2.51 -8.70 -37.67
C VAL A 364 3.96 -9.21 -37.77
N PRO A 365 4.89 -8.46 -38.38
CA PRO A 365 6.31 -8.81 -38.36
C PRO A 365 6.88 -8.61 -36.95
N VAL A 366 7.65 -9.58 -36.47
CA VAL A 366 8.32 -9.57 -35.16
C VAL A 366 9.81 -9.75 -35.36
N ARG A 367 10.60 -8.75 -34.95
CA ARG A 367 12.07 -8.81 -35.01
C ARG A 367 12.66 -9.68 -33.89
N LYS A 368 13.83 -10.24 -34.15
CA LYS A 368 14.68 -10.92 -33.17
C LYS A 368 14.99 -9.97 -32.02
N GLY A 369 14.83 -10.46 -30.80
CA GLY A 369 15.04 -9.69 -29.57
C GLY A 369 13.79 -8.97 -29.05
N THR A 370 12.68 -8.95 -29.81
CA THR A 370 11.38 -8.46 -29.35
C THR A 370 10.89 -9.24 -28.14
N TRP A 371 10.43 -8.51 -27.13
CA TRP A 371 9.82 -9.12 -25.95
C TRP A 371 8.33 -9.35 -26.19
N LEU A 372 7.96 -10.63 -26.23
CA LEU A 372 6.58 -11.10 -26.33
C LEU A 372 6.07 -11.57 -24.97
N LEU A 373 4.81 -11.22 -24.68
CA LEU A 373 4.13 -11.62 -23.45
C LEU A 373 2.77 -12.24 -23.80
N ALA A 374 2.53 -13.44 -23.30
CA ALA A 374 1.25 -14.12 -23.39
C ALA A 374 0.54 -14.11 -22.04
N VAL A 375 -0.76 -13.80 -22.06
CA VAL A 375 -1.60 -13.80 -20.87
C VAL A 375 -2.94 -14.49 -21.11
N ARG A 376 -3.53 -15.01 -20.03
CA ARG A 376 -4.94 -15.42 -19.97
C ARG A 376 -5.75 -14.39 -19.20
N VAL A 377 -6.80 -13.86 -19.81
CA VAL A 377 -7.73 -12.92 -19.17
C VAL A 377 -8.84 -13.70 -18.47
N LEU A 378 -8.88 -13.65 -17.14
CA LEU A 378 -9.87 -14.36 -16.32
C LEU A 378 -11.15 -13.55 -16.10
N SER A 379 -11.11 -12.22 -16.20
CA SER A 379 -12.27 -11.34 -15.99
C SER A 379 -13.10 -11.21 -17.27
N ASP A 380 -14.42 -11.40 -17.16
CA ASP A 380 -15.37 -11.20 -18.27
C ASP A 380 -15.36 -9.75 -18.77
N GLU A 381 -15.29 -8.78 -17.86
CA GLU A 381 -15.25 -7.35 -18.16
C GLU A 381 -13.98 -7.00 -18.95
N LEU A 382 -12.81 -7.40 -18.46
CA LEU A 382 -11.55 -7.14 -19.16
C LEU A 382 -11.50 -7.85 -20.51
N TRP A 383 -12.07 -9.05 -20.58
CA TRP A 383 -12.14 -9.80 -21.82
C TRP A 383 -13.05 -9.14 -22.86
N GLY A 384 -14.19 -8.58 -22.43
CA GLY A 384 -15.03 -7.72 -23.27
C GLY A 384 -14.24 -6.55 -23.85
N ARG A 385 -13.50 -5.83 -23.00
CA ARG A 385 -12.66 -4.69 -23.43
C ARG A 385 -11.56 -5.08 -24.42
N VAL A 386 -10.94 -6.25 -24.26
CA VAL A 386 -9.98 -6.78 -25.25
C VAL A 386 -10.69 -7.10 -26.58
N LYS A 387 -11.85 -7.76 -26.53
CA LYS A 387 -12.63 -8.10 -27.73
C LYS A 387 -13.08 -6.87 -28.49
N ASP A 388 -13.53 -5.84 -27.78
CA ASP A 388 -14.01 -4.57 -28.33
C ASP A 388 -12.87 -3.64 -28.79
N GLY A 389 -11.60 -4.05 -28.64
CA GLY A 389 -10.43 -3.28 -29.07
C GLY A 389 -10.12 -2.08 -28.18
N GLN A 390 -10.74 -1.99 -27.00
CA GLN A 390 -10.44 -0.98 -25.99
C GLN A 390 -9.15 -1.26 -25.23
N LEU A 391 -8.56 -2.44 -25.36
CA LEU A 391 -7.21 -2.72 -24.85
C LEU A 391 -6.41 -3.23 -26.03
N THR A 392 -5.33 -2.54 -26.39
CA THR A 392 -4.62 -2.75 -27.65
C THR A 392 -3.17 -3.18 -27.47
N GLY A 393 -2.60 -3.13 -26.28
CA GLY A 393 -1.20 -3.52 -26.12
C GLY A 393 -0.76 -3.69 -24.67
N PHE A 394 0.44 -4.23 -24.52
CA PHE A 394 1.17 -4.20 -23.26
C PHE A 394 2.10 -3.00 -23.24
N SER A 395 2.45 -2.53 -22.04
CA SER A 395 3.41 -1.44 -21.85
C SER A 395 4.25 -1.73 -20.62
N ILE A 396 5.52 -1.31 -20.65
CA ILE A 396 6.46 -1.52 -19.56
C ILE A 396 6.29 -0.47 -18.46
N GLY A 397 5.90 -0.89 -17.26
CA GLY A 397 5.87 -0.03 -16.07
C GLY A 397 7.16 -0.15 -15.27
N GLY A 398 7.94 0.94 -15.15
CA GLY A 398 9.22 0.92 -14.44
C GLY A 398 9.92 2.28 -14.35
N THR A 399 11.10 2.30 -13.74
CA THR A 399 12.00 3.48 -13.72
C THR A 399 13.27 3.17 -14.49
N ALA A 400 13.59 4.02 -15.46
CA ALA A 400 14.82 3.97 -16.24
C ALA A 400 15.52 5.35 -16.21
N ARG A 401 16.82 5.37 -16.50
CA ARG A 401 17.56 6.62 -16.74
C ARG A 401 17.60 6.86 -18.24
N ARG A 402 16.94 7.91 -18.71
CA ARG A 402 17.02 8.33 -20.12
C ARG A 402 18.42 8.90 -20.39
N LEU A 403 19.03 8.46 -21.49
CA LEU A 403 20.26 9.03 -22.03
C LEU A 403 19.92 9.61 -23.40
N PRO A 404 20.40 10.82 -23.75
CA PRO A 404 20.22 11.35 -25.09
C PRO A 404 20.87 10.41 -26.11
N GLU A 405 20.20 10.17 -27.23
CA GLU A 405 20.80 9.47 -28.37
C GLU A 405 22.01 10.28 -28.85
N ALA A 406 23.17 9.64 -28.95
CA ALA A 406 24.37 10.31 -29.43
C ALA A 406 24.14 10.76 -30.87
N SER A 407 24.24 12.07 -31.13
CA SER A 407 24.16 12.58 -32.50
C SER A 407 25.23 11.89 -33.35
N PRO A 408 24.91 11.46 -34.59
CA PRO A 408 25.92 10.90 -35.47
C PRO A 408 27.02 11.95 -35.65
N THR A 409 28.23 11.59 -35.23
CA THR A 409 29.43 12.39 -35.46
C THR A 409 29.57 12.59 -36.96
N THR A 410 29.35 13.83 -37.42
CA THR A 410 29.80 14.30 -38.72
C THR A 410 31.33 14.26 -38.70
N GLU A 411 31.93 13.20 -39.23
CA GLU A 411 33.35 13.24 -39.60
C GLU A 411 33.54 14.37 -40.62
N PRO A 412 34.51 15.28 -40.41
CA PRO A 412 34.86 16.26 -41.42
C PRO A 412 35.54 15.52 -42.59
N PRO A 413 35.35 15.98 -43.84
CA PRO A 413 35.98 15.35 -45.00
C PRO A 413 37.51 15.46 -44.90
N PRO A 414 38.27 14.49 -45.43
CA PRO A 414 39.73 14.52 -45.40
C PRO A 414 40.24 15.74 -46.16
N SER A 415 41.13 16.50 -45.52
CA SER A 415 41.80 17.66 -46.12
C SER A 415 42.87 17.21 -47.10
N ASP A 416 42.61 17.41 -48.40
CA ASP A 416 43.63 17.35 -49.44
C ASP A 416 44.54 18.58 -49.34
N THR A 417 45.80 18.40 -48.90
CA THR A 417 46.90 19.30 -49.30
C THR A 417 48.22 18.53 -49.32
N PRO A 418 49.08 18.67 -50.36
CA PRO A 418 50.23 17.80 -50.59
C PRO A 418 51.46 18.19 -49.74
N ALA A 419 52.33 17.22 -49.52
CA ALA A 419 53.64 17.37 -48.90
C ALA A 419 54.55 18.34 -49.66
N ALA A 420 55.28 19.17 -48.91
CA ALA A 420 56.42 19.94 -49.41
C ALA A 420 57.66 19.62 -48.57
N ASP A 421 58.71 19.26 -49.33
CA ASP A 421 60.06 18.82 -49.00
C ASP A 421 60.76 19.42 -47.78
N SER A 422 61.49 18.54 -47.08
CA SER A 422 62.74 18.88 -46.41
C SER A 422 63.88 18.02 -46.99
N GLN A 423 64.77 18.65 -47.76
CA GLN A 423 66.09 18.08 -48.05
C GLN A 423 67.09 18.48 -46.96
N PRO A 424 68.07 17.62 -46.62
CA PRO A 424 69.18 17.97 -45.74
C PRO A 424 70.44 18.43 -46.52
N GLU A 425 71.13 19.46 -46.00
CA GLU A 425 72.58 19.72 -46.21
C GLU A 425 73.41 18.54 -45.65
N ALA A 426 74.62 18.17 -46.08
CA ALA A 426 75.55 18.58 -47.12
C ALA A 426 76.62 17.47 -47.28
N ALA A 427 77.21 17.34 -48.49
CA ALA A 427 78.60 16.95 -48.81
C ALA A 427 78.69 16.41 -50.25
#